data_AF-A0A920F2W5-F1
#
_entry.id   AF-A0A920F2W5-F1
#
_cell.length_a   1.000
_cell.length_b   1.000
_cell.length_c   1.000
_cell.angle_alpha   90.00
_cell.angle_beta   90.00
_cell.angle_gamma   90.00
#
_symmetry.space_group_name_H-M   'P 1'
#
loop_
_entity.id
_entity.type
_entity.pdbx_description
1 polymer ?
#
loop_
_entity_poly.entity_id
_entity_poly.type
_entity_poly.pdbx_seq_one_letter_code
_entity_poly.pdbx_strand_id
1 'polypeptide(L)'
;MTTITVTAADTAQAMDKIVERLGDDALILETVKRNGRIEMIATDSVEDAEAKEPATVSPRPESGALSGLNIEIGSSSGFTDLFDQQMISTVRDRSNTSTSTVDHLVGRAIEASDNLDILTELRSIRQMLERDDDHPSRRA
;
A
#
# COMPACT_ATOMS: atom_id res chain seq x y z
N MET A 1 21.79 29.71 5.15
CA MET A 1 20.31 29.76 5.24
C MET A 1 19.74 30.18 3.90
N THR A 2 19.65 29.23 2.99
CA THR A 2 19.06 29.41 1.67
C THR A 2 17.90 28.44 1.53
N THR A 3 16.68 28.94 1.69
CA THR A 3 15.48 28.15 1.42
C THR A 3 15.08 28.37 -0.04
N ILE A 4 14.91 27.29 -0.80
CA ILE A 4 14.49 27.34 -2.21
C ILE A 4 13.18 26.60 -2.41
N THR A 5 12.39 27.09 -3.36
CA THR A 5 11.22 26.37 -3.90
C THR A 5 11.54 25.90 -5.30
N VAL A 6 11.34 24.61 -5.55
CA VAL A 6 11.61 23.95 -6.83
C VAL A 6 10.32 23.35 -7.37
N THR A 7 10.02 23.63 -8.64
CA THR A 7 8.93 22.97 -9.37
C THR A 7 9.49 22.06 -10.46
N ALA A 8 8.98 20.83 -10.53
CA ALA A 8 9.38 19.83 -11.51
C ALA A 8 8.19 18.97 -12.00
N ALA A 9 8.42 18.20 -13.07
CA ALA A 9 7.41 17.30 -13.61
C ALA A 9 7.17 16.09 -12.68
N ASP A 10 8.23 15.63 -12.02
CA ASP A 10 8.22 14.50 -11.11
C ASP A 10 9.15 14.74 -9.92
N THR A 11 9.08 13.86 -8.92
CA THR A 11 9.86 13.98 -7.68
C THR A 11 11.36 13.83 -7.90
N ALA A 12 11.82 12.97 -8.83
CA ALA A 12 13.24 12.80 -9.10
C ALA A 12 13.85 14.08 -9.68
N GLN A 13 13.18 14.70 -10.67
CA GLN A 13 13.62 15.98 -11.22
C GLN A 13 13.61 17.12 -10.18
N ALA A 14 12.68 17.09 -9.23
CA ALA A 14 12.68 18.06 -8.13
C ALA A 14 13.90 17.86 -7.23
N MET A 15 14.23 16.61 -6.89
CA MET A 15 15.40 16.27 -6.08
C MET A 15 16.71 16.65 -6.78
N ASP A 16 16.88 16.37 -8.08
CA ASP A 16 18.09 16.74 -8.83
C ASP A 16 18.38 18.25 -8.74
N LYS A 17 17.33 19.07 -8.91
CA LYS A 17 17.44 20.54 -8.81
C LYS A 17 17.73 21.04 -7.39
N ILE A 18 17.29 20.31 -6.38
CA ILE A 18 17.56 20.64 -4.98
C ILE A 18 19.03 20.33 -4.68
N VAL A 19 19.52 19.16 -5.08
CA VAL A 19 20.93 18.76 -4.92
C VAL A 19 21.87 19.69 -5.70
N GLU A 20 21.51 20.09 -6.92
CA GLU A 20 22.33 21.02 -7.72
C GLU A 20 22.48 22.40 -7.05
N ARG A 21 21.49 22.84 -6.26
CA ARG A 21 21.46 24.18 -5.66
C ARG A 21 21.90 24.22 -4.20
N LEU A 22 21.51 23.22 -3.40
CA LEU A 22 21.73 23.15 -1.96
C LEU A 22 22.69 22.02 -1.55
N GLY A 23 23.01 21.09 -2.44
CA GLY A 23 23.83 19.92 -2.16
C GLY A 23 23.03 18.71 -1.66
N ASP A 24 23.72 17.57 -1.50
CA ASP A 24 23.13 16.31 -1.00
C ASP A 24 22.61 16.41 0.45
N ASP A 25 23.13 17.36 1.24
CA ASP A 25 22.75 17.56 2.64
C ASP A 25 21.51 18.46 2.82
N ALA A 26 20.80 18.78 1.73
CA ALA A 26 19.61 19.62 1.79
C ALA A 26 18.44 18.94 2.50
N LEU A 27 17.72 19.68 3.35
CA LEU A 27 16.51 19.22 4.03
C LEU A 27 15.26 19.66 3.26
N ILE A 28 14.35 18.71 3.02
CA ILE A 28 13.04 19.00 2.43
C ILE A 28 12.06 19.43 3.52
N LEU A 29 11.57 20.66 3.42
CA LEU A 29 10.58 21.23 4.34
C LEU A 29 9.15 20.89 3.94
N GLU A 30 8.85 20.91 2.64
CA GLU A 30 7.49 20.70 2.14
C GLU A 30 7.49 20.09 0.74
N THR A 31 6.54 19.20 0.45
CA THR A 31 6.31 18.63 -0.88
C THR A 31 4.83 18.69 -1.22
N VAL A 32 4.48 19.36 -2.32
CA VAL A 32 3.09 19.53 -2.76
C VAL A 32 2.97 19.14 -4.23
N LYS A 33 1.94 18.34 -4.56
CA LYS A 33 1.61 18.02 -5.94
C LYS A 33 0.47 18.91 -6.44
N ARG A 34 0.78 19.92 -7.25
CA ARG A 34 -0.23 20.80 -7.89
C ARG A 34 -0.21 20.64 -9.40
N ASN A 35 -1.40 20.51 -10.00
CA ASN A 35 -1.56 20.48 -11.47
C ASN A 35 -0.70 19.39 -12.16
N GLY A 36 -0.52 18.25 -11.51
CA GLY A 36 0.32 17.16 -12.01
C GLY A 36 1.83 17.40 -11.93
N ARG A 37 2.28 18.50 -11.32
CA ARG A 37 3.69 18.84 -11.07
C ARG A 37 4.01 18.80 -9.59
N ILE A 38 5.28 18.58 -9.26
CA ILE A 38 5.80 18.52 -7.90
C ILE A 38 6.43 19.86 -7.56
N GLU A 39 5.96 20.50 -6.49
CA GLU A 39 6.55 21.67 -5.85
C GLU A 39 7.22 21.20 -4.54
N MET A 40 8.52 21.43 -4.41
CA MET A 40 9.31 21.05 -3.22
C MET A 40 10.01 22.27 -2.65
N ILE A 41 9.92 22.45 -1.33
CA ILE A 41 10.61 23.49 -0.59
C ILE A 41 11.73 22.82 0.18
N ALA A 42 12.96 23.31 0.03
CA ALA A 42 14.14 22.74 0.67
C ALA A 42 15.05 23.83 1.25
N THR A 43 15.82 23.50 2.28
CA THR A 43 16.78 24.38 2.95
C THR A 43 18.12 23.67 3.15
N ASP A 44 19.23 24.41 3.11
CA ASP A 44 20.59 23.93 3.39
C ASP A 44 20.94 23.91 4.89
N SER A 45 20.08 24.48 5.74
CA SER A 45 20.40 24.73 7.15
C SER A 45 19.43 23.98 8.07
N VAL A 46 19.99 23.19 8.99
CA VAL A 46 19.25 22.34 9.94
C VAL A 46 18.40 23.17 10.93
N GLU A 47 18.72 24.45 11.09
CA GLU A 47 18.05 25.38 12.02
C GLU A 47 16.59 25.70 11.63
N ASP A 48 16.21 25.58 10.35
CA ASP A 48 14.84 25.86 9.88
C ASP A 48 13.91 24.64 9.96
N ALA A 49 14.46 23.42 10.06
CA ALA A 49 13.68 22.20 10.28
C ALA A 49 13.04 22.17 11.69
N GLU A 50 13.53 23.01 12.60
CA GLU A 50 13.07 23.12 13.99
C GLU A 50 11.96 24.19 14.17
N ALA A 51 11.74 25.07 13.19
CA ALA A 51 10.71 26.12 13.28
C ALA A 51 9.29 25.64 12.90
N LYS A 52 9.12 24.37 12.52
CA LYS A 52 7.83 23.70 12.39
C LYS A 52 7.81 22.49 13.34
N GLU A 53 7.98 22.75 14.64
CA GLU A 53 7.92 21.70 15.65
C GLU A 53 6.63 20.86 15.50
N PRO A 54 6.75 19.53 15.37
CA PRO A 54 5.70 18.63 15.76
C PRO A 54 5.48 18.83 17.26
N ALA A 55 4.32 19.38 17.61
CA ALA A 55 3.94 19.56 18.99
C ALA A 55 4.07 18.22 19.73
N THR A 56 4.87 18.27 20.81
CA THR A 56 4.87 17.39 21.97
C THR A 56 5.60 16.05 21.85
N VAL A 57 6.86 16.08 22.27
CA VAL A 57 7.33 15.09 23.25
C VAL A 57 6.57 15.32 24.56
N SER A 58 5.82 14.32 25.02
CA SER A 58 5.45 14.18 26.42
C SER A 58 5.43 12.71 26.81
N PRO A 59 5.96 12.36 28.00
CA PRO A 59 6.23 11.00 28.40
C PRO A 59 4.92 10.27 28.74
N ARG A 60 4.92 8.96 28.49
CA ARG A 60 3.88 7.99 28.81
C ARG A 60 3.19 8.23 30.17
N PRO A 61 1.85 8.09 30.22
CA PRO A 61 1.28 7.23 31.25
C PRO A 61 0.17 6.28 30.73
N GLU A 62 0.16 5.09 31.34
CA GLU A 62 -1.03 4.40 31.84
C GLU A 62 -2.05 3.78 30.85
N SER A 63 -2.07 2.45 30.94
CA SER A 63 -3.16 1.53 30.65
C SER A 63 -4.51 1.99 31.23
N GLY A 64 -5.60 1.78 30.48
CA GLY A 64 -6.99 1.92 30.96
C GLY A 64 -7.91 2.32 29.82
N ALA A 65 -8.27 1.40 28.93
CA ALA A 65 -9.51 0.62 29.03
C ALA A 65 -10.79 1.47 28.85
N LEU A 66 -11.60 1.02 27.88
CA LEU A 66 -13.05 1.27 27.71
C LEU A 66 -13.35 2.65 27.09
N SER A 67 -14.16 2.83 26.05
CA SER A 67 -15.32 2.07 25.61
C SER A 67 -15.82 2.65 24.29
N GLY A 68 -16.34 1.78 23.42
CA GLY A 68 -17.52 2.10 22.62
C GLY A 68 -17.33 2.98 21.39
N LEU A 69 -16.96 2.35 20.27
CA LEU A 69 -17.54 2.55 18.94
C LEU A 69 -18.11 3.96 18.65
N ASN A 70 -17.25 4.95 18.40
CA ASN A 70 -17.66 6.16 17.69
C ASN A 70 -16.84 6.25 16.39
N ILE A 71 -17.42 5.78 15.29
CA ILE A 71 -16.85 5.93 13.95
C ILE A 71 -17.09 7.39 13.54
N GLU A 72 -16.25 8.29 14.04
CA GLU A 72 -16.14 9.65 13.53
C GLU A 72 -15.17 9.65 12.34
N ILE A 73 -15.73 9.76 11.14
CA ILE A 73 -15.03 9.84 9.85
C ILE A 73 -14.32 11.20 9.73
N GLY A 74 -13.36 11.46 10.62
CA GLY A 74 -12.67 12.75 10.69
C GLY A 74 -11.43 12.79 11.58
N SER A 75 -11.04 11.70 12.24
CA SER A 75 -9.81 11.65 13.04
C SER A 75 -8.98 10.41 12.71
N SER A 76 -7.69 10.60 12.47
CA SER A 76 -6.71 9.60 12.03
C SER A 76 -6.51 8.42 12.97
N SER A 77 -7.16 8.41 14.14
CA SER A 77 -7.12 7.33 15.12
C SER A 77 -7.86 6.07 14.66
N GLY A 78 -8.93 6.18 13.87
CA GLY A 78 -9.70 5.00 13.41
C GLY A 78 -8.98 4.17 12.34
N PHE A 79 -8.15 4.81 11.51
CA PHE A 79 -7.36 4.12 10.50
C PHE A 79 -6.18 3.36 11.13
N THR A 80 -5.50 3.97 12.11
CA THR A 80 -4.37 3.34 12.81
C THR A 80 -4.82 2.10 13.57
N ASP A 81 -5.99 2.13 14.22
CA ASP A 81 -6.50 0.97 14.94
C ASP A 81 -6.89 -0.20 14.01
N LEU A 82 -7.49 0.07 12.85
CA LEU A 82 -7.76 -1.00 11.88
C LEU A 82 -6.47 -1.56 11.28
N PHE A 83 -5.49 -0.69 10.99
CA PHE A 83 -4.18 -1.10 10.50
C PHE A 83 -3.43 -1.95 11.53
N ASP A 84 -3.44 -1.56 12.80
CA ASP A 84 -2.84 -2.30 13.90
C ASP A 84 -3.54 -3.65 14.11
N GLN A 85 -4.88 -3.69 14.04
CA GLN A 85 -5.65 -4.93 14.10
C GLN A 85 -5.28 -5.90 12.96
N GLN A 86 -5.08 -5.40 11.74
CA GLN A 86 -4.63 -6.22 10.60
C GLN A 86 -3.19 -6.72 10.79
N MET A 87 -2.29 -5.87 11.30
CA MET A 87 -0.90 -6.25 11.56
C MET A 87 -0.80 -7.31 12.66
N ILE A 88 -1.51 -7.12 13.77
CA ILE A 88 -1.53 -8.06 14.90
C ILE A 88 -2.09 -9.42 14.48
N SER A 89 -3.19 -9.42 13.70
CA SER A 89 -3.77 -10.66 13.16
C SER A 89 -2.76 -11.38 12.27
N THR A 90 -2.12 -10.65 11.35
CA THR A 90 -1.11 -11.21 10.43
C THR A 90 0.09 -11.80 11.16
N VAL A 91 0.62 -11.11 12.19
CA VAL A 91 1.76 -11.61 12.98
C VAL A 91 1.37 -12.84 13.79
N ARG A 92 0.13 -12.89 14.31
CA ARG A 92 -0.36 -14.03 15.09
C ARG A 92 -0.61 -15.26 14.22
N ASP A 93 -1.14 -15.09 13.01
CA ASP A 93 -1.26 -16.17 12.02
C ASP A 93 0.11 -16.67 11.53
N ARG A 94 1.08 -15.77 11.38
CA ARG A 94 2.47 -16.12 11.03
C ARG A 94 3.22 -16.86 12.15
N SER A 95 2.86 -16.60 13.41
CA SER A 95 3.40 -17.34 14.57
C SER A 95 2.96 -18.81 14.55
N ASN A 96 1.76 -19.10 14.05
CA ASN A 96 1.27 -20.48 13.92
C ASN A 96 1.69 -21.14 12.59
N THR A 97 2.07 -20.35 11.58
CA THR A 97 2.46 -20.83 10.25
C THR A 97 3.87 -20.34 9.92
N SER A 98 4.88 -20.99 10.52
CA SER A 98 6.30 -20.78 10.20
C SER A 98 6.66 -21.38 8.83
N THR A 99 6.01 -20.93 7.76
CA THR A 99 6.36 -21.30 6.39
C THR A 99 6.81 -20.05 5.64
N SER A 100 7.92 -20.19 4.90
CA SER A 100 8.59 -19.09 4.22
C SER A 100 7.64 -18.35 3.26
N THR A 101 7.89 -17.08 2.93
CA THR A 101 7.15 -16.35 1.87
C THR A 101 7.08 -17.11 0.54
N VAL A 102 8.07 -17.98 0.31
CA VAL A 102 8.12 -18.91 -0.83
C VAL A 102 7.05 -20.00 -0.71
N ASP A 103 6.84 -20.59 0.46
CA ASP A 103 5.79 -21.61 0.68
C ASP A 103 4.38 -21.05 0.45
N HIS A 104 4.12 -19.80 0.88
CA HIS A 104 2.83 -19.16 0.61
C HIS A 104 2.59 -18.91 -0.88
N LEU A 105 3.64 -18.54 -1.62
CA LEU A 105 3.55 -18.36 -3.06
C LEU A 105 3.33 -19.69 -3.78
N VAL A 106 4.04 -20.74 -3.36
CA VAL A 106 3.89 -22.10 -3.90
C VAL A 106 2.50 -22.67 -3.59
N GLY A 107 2.01 -22.55 -2.35
CA GLY A 107 0.66 -22.97 -1.98
C GLY A 107 -0.43 -22.26 -2.79
N ARG A 108 -0.34 -20.92 -2.90
CA ARG A 108 -1.28 -20.14 -3.71
C ARG A 108 -1.18 -20.46 -5.21
N ALA A 109 0.01 -20.78 -5.72
CA ALA A 109 0.20 -21.18 -7.11
C ALA A 109 -0.37 -22.59 -7.40
N ILE A 110 -0.27 -23.52 -6.45
CA ILE A 110 -0.86 -24.86 -6.56
C ILE A 110 -2.39 -24.76 -6.57
N GLU A 111 -2.98 -24.04 -5.62
CA GLU A 111 -4.43 -23.81 -5.58
C GLU A 111 -4.96 -23.11 -6.84
N ALA A 112 -4.22 -22.13 -7.37
CA ALA A 112 -4.60 -21.47 -8.62
C ALA A 112 -4.55 -22.44 -9.82
N SER A 113 -3.62 -23.40 -9.80
CA SER A 113 -3.48 -24.40 -10.86
C SER A 113 -4.64 -25.40 -10.83
N ASP A 114 -5.02 -25.87 -9.64
CA ASP A 114 -6.16 -26.78 -9.48
C ASP A 114 -7.48 -26.12 -9.93
N ASN A 115 -7.68 -24.85 -9.58
CA ASN A 115 -8.84 -24.09 -10.05
C ASN A 115 -8.87 -23.94 -11.57
N LEU A 116 -7.71 -23.81 -12.22
CA LEU A 116 -7.59 -23.70 -13.68
C LEU A 116 -7.85 -25.04 -14.38
N ASP A 117 -7.46 -26.16 -13.76
CA ASP A 117 -7.76 -27.51 -14.23
C ASP A 117 -9.27 -27.79 -14.18
N ILE A 118 -9.92 -27.48 -13.06
CA ILE A 118 -11.39 -27.59 -12.90
C ILE A 118 -12.12 -26.76 -13.97
N LEU A 119 -11.67 -25.53 -14.24
CA LEU A 119 -12.26 -24.69 -15.28
C LEU A 119 -12.06 -25.27 -16.69
N THR A 120 -10.96 -25.99 -16.92
CA THR A 120 -10.66 -26.66 -18.19
C THR A 120 -11.52 -27.90 -18.38
N GLU A 121 -11.74 -28.68 -17.33
CA GLU A 121 -12.70 -29.80 -17.31
C GLU A 121 -14.12 -29.31 -17.58
N LEU A 122 -14.58 -28.26 -16.88
CA LEU A 122 -15.91 -27.69 -17.08
C LEU A 122 -16.11 -27.15 -18.50
N ARG A 123 -15.08 -26.54 -19.09
CA ARG A 123 -15.10 -26.13 -20.51
C ARG A 123 -15.24 -27.33 -21.44
N SER A 124 -14.51 -28.41 -21.17
CA SER A 124 -14.54 -29.63 -21.98
C SER A 124 -15.91 -30.32 -21.93
N ILE A 125 -16.52 -30.38 -20.73
CA ILE A 125 -17.88 -30.92 -20.54
C ILE A 125 -18.91 -30.08 -21.30
N ARG A 126 -18.81 -28.75 -21.21
CA ARG A 126 -19.71 -27.85 -21.96
C ARG A 126 -19.61 -28.07 -23.48
N GLN A 127 -18.38 -28.21 -24.00
CA GLN A 127 -18.17 -28.48 -25.42
C GLN A 127 -18.72 -29.85 -25.86
N MET A 128 -18.69 -30.86 -25.00
CA MET A 128 -19.32 -32.15 -25.31
C MET A 128 -20.85 -32.01 -25.36
N LEU A 129 -21.45 -31.32 -24.39
CA LEU A 129 -22.89 -31.08 -24.37
C LEU A 129 -23.37 -30.28 -25.59
N GLU A 130 -22.64 -29.22 -25.98
CA GLU A 130 -22.92 -28.46 -27.21
C GLU A 130 -22.76 -29.29 -28.49
N ARG A 131 -21.94 -30.33 -28.49
CA ARG A 131 -21.82 -31.26 -29.65
C ARG A 131 -22.92 -32.31 -29.67
N ASP A 132 -23.42 -32.76 -28.51
CA ASP A 132 -24.52 -33.71 -28.42
C ASP A 132 -25.88 -33.09 -28.78
N ASP A 133 -26.06 -31.78 -28.60
CA ASP A 133 -27.24 -31.03 -29.09
C ASP A 133 -27.27 -30.84 -30.63
N ASP A 134 -26.15 -31.08 -31.34
CA ASP A 134 -26.01 -30.91 -32.80
C ASP A 134 -26.15 -32.24 -33.58
N HIS A 135 -26.90 -33.20 -33.04
CA HIS A 135 -27.32 -34.38 -33.78
C HIS A 135 -28.68 -34.15 -34.47
N PRO A 136 -28.74 -33.75 -35.76
CA PRO A 136 -29.97 -33.91 -36.52
C PRO A 136 -30.27 -35.40 -36.59
N SER A 137 -31.48 -35.77 -36.17
CA SER A 137 -32.04 -37.10 -36.39
C SER A 137 -31.91 -37.50 -37.86
N ARG A 138 -30.81 -38.15 -38.23
CA ARG A 138 -30.73 -39.01 -39.42
C ARG A 138 -31.23 -40.39 -39.01
N ARG A 139 -32.54 -40.50 -38.86
CA ARG A 139 -33.26 -41.74 -39.11
C ARG A 139 -34.05 -41.54 -40.40
N ALA A 140 -33.47 -42.05 -41.48
CA ALA A 140 -34.22 -42.48 -42.65
C ALA A 140 -35.02 -43.74 -42.29
#